data_AF-A0A4R5CEB8-F1
#
_entry.id   AF-A0A4R5CEB8-F1
#
_cell.length_a   1.000
_cell.length_b   1.000
_cell.length_c   1.000
_cell.angle_alpha   90.00
_cell.angle_beta   90.00
_cell.angle_gamma   90.00
#
_symmetry.space_group_name_H-M   'P 1'
#
loop_
_entity.id
_entity.type
_entity.pdbx_description
1 polymer ?
#
loop_
_entity_poly.entity_id
_entity_poly.type
_entity_poly.pdbx_seq_one_letter_code
_entity_poly.pdbx_strand_id
1 'polypeptide(L)'
;MRFRDVVELVRAPAALTVPGDSLAGAAAAGFPYGARTAVVPLASACLYWAGMALNDYADRDLDAVERPERPIPSGRVKPSEALGLAAGLTAAGVGLAAVAGGRRALRVAVPLAATVWTYDLVAKPTAAGPAAMGLARGLDVLLGAGGRLRAAALPAAAVTAHTVGVTVLSRGEVHGASPESARFAVGATTVAAALAAASPGARHRLGALPGRRTDPGGRPARVRSGIRARNERGGRGRPSAGVRPEALRRAVPTVTTAGMASLYAATVGKAQLGAARKPDAATVRSATGAGVRGVIPLQSALLARSGAVALAAAVVGIGPAVRALSKVVSPT
;
A
#
# COMPACT_ATOMS: atom_id res chain seq x y z
N MET A 1 -3.67 25.58 18.97
CA MET A 1 -3.47 25.41 17.50
C MET A 1 -4.72 25.75 16.68
N ARG A 2 -4.62 26.52 15.57
CA ARG A 2 -5.76 26.71 14.63
C ARG A 2 -5.87 25.52 13.68
N PHE A 3 -7.07 25.26 13.13
CA PHE A 3 -7.31 24.13 12.22
C PHE A 3 -6.38 24.12 11.00
N ARG A 4 -6.14 25.29 10.39
CA ARG A 4 -5.23 25.43 9.24
C ARG A 4 -3.80 25.00 9.57
N ASP A 5 -3.33 25.34 10.77
CA ASP A 5 -1.99 24.98 11.22
C ASP A 5 -1.85 23.46 11.42
N VAL A 6 -2.90 22.81 11.94
CA VAL A 6 -2.95 21.34 12.05
C VAL A 6 -2.89 20.68 10.67
N VAL A 7 -3.67 21.18 9.70
CA VAL A 7 -3.71 20.66 8.32
C VAL A 7 -2.35 20.77 7.63
N GLU A 8 -1.65 21.87 7.86
CA GLU A 8 -0.30 22.11 7.34
C GLU A 8 0.75 21.23 8.04
N LEU A 9 0.71 21.18 9.37
CA LEU A 9 1.63 20.40 10.21
C LEU A 9 1.59 18.90 9.87
N VAL A 10 0.39 18.33 9.71
CA VAL A 10 0.24 16.90 9.37
C VAL A 10 0.30 16.64 7.86
N ARG A 11 0.52 17.68 7.05
CA ARG A 11 0.44 17.66 5.57
C ARG A 11 -0.79 16.86 5.11
N ALA A 12 -1.97 17.25 5.59
CA ALA A 12 -3.16 16.41 5.58
C ALA A 12 -3.47 15.70 4.24
N PRO A 13 -3.31 16.35 3.06
CA PRO A 13 -3.52 15.70 1.78
C PRO A 13 -2.60 14.52 1.47
N ALA A 14 -1.37 14.53 2.00
CA ALA A 14 -0.39 13.48 1.73
C ALA A 14 -0.82 12.12 2.32
N ALA A 15 -1.66 12.13 3.37
CA ALA A 15 -2.22 10.90 3.94
C ALA A 15 -3.12 10.14 2.97
N LEU A 16 -3.64 10.76 1.91
CA LEU A 16 -4.42 10.07 0.88
C LEU A 16 -3.60 9.02 0.10
N THR A 17 -2.27 9.05 0.21
CA THR A 17 -1.37 8.05 -0.40
C THR A 17 -1.20 6.79 0.45
N VAL A 18 -1.75 6.75 1.66
CA VAL A 18 -1.43 5.75 2.69
C VAL A 18 -2.50 4.65 2.80
N PRO A 19 -3.82 4.94 2.74
CA PRO A 19 -4.88 3.93 2.80
C PRO A 19 -4.69 2.71 1.89
N GLY A 20 -4.11 2.91 0.69
CA GLY A 20 -3.89 1.83 -0.26
C GLY A 20 -2.93 0.74 0.23
N ASP A 21 -2.02 1.04 1.15
CA ASP A 21 -1.10 0.05 1.72
C ASP A 21 -1.84 -0.98 2.57
N SER A 22 -2.55 -0.50 3.58
CA SER A 22 -3.33 -1.36 4.47
C SER A 22 -4.43 -2.13 3.72
N LEU A 23 -5.05 -1.51 2.70
CA LEU A 23 -6.00 -2.19 1.82
C LEU A 23 -5.34 -3.27 0.95
N ALA A 24 -4.14 -3.02 0.41
CA ALA A 24 -3.41 -4.01 -0.37
C ALA A 24 -3.04 -5.24 0.47
N GLY A 25 -2.59 -5.02 1.72
CA GLY A 25 -2.33 -6.10 2.66
C GLY A 25 -3.58 -6.88 3.06
N ALA A 26 -4.68 -6.17 3.31
CA ALA A 26 -5.97 -6.80 3.62
C ALA A 26 -6.50 -7.64 2.44
N ALA A 27 -6.46 -7.10 1.22
CA ALA A 27 -6.91 -7.81 0.02
C ALA A 27 -6.07 -9.08 -0.21
N ALA A 28 -4.74 -8.99 -0.06
CA ALA A 28 -3.85 -10.15 -0.20
C ALA A 28 -4.11 -11.21 0.89
N ALA A 29 -4.52 -10.78 2.09
CA ALA A 29 -4.91 -11.65 3.19
C ALA A 29 -6.40 -12.07 3.16
N GLY A 30 -7.15 -11.73 2.11
CA GLY A 30 -8.56 -12.08 1.97
C GLY A 30 -9.49 -11.38 2.97
N PHE A 31 -9.25 -10.09 3.26
CA PHE A 31 -10.04 -9.24 4.17
C PHE A 31 -10.23 -9.87 5.55
N PRO A 32 -9.13 -10.10 6.31
CA PRO A 32 -9.13 -10.94 7.51
C PRO A 32 -9.96 -10.37 8.68
N TYR A 33 -10.37 -9.10 8.61
CA TYR A 33 -11.20 -8.44 9.61
C TYR A 33 -12.67 -8.28 9.16
N GLY A 34 -13.06 -8.83 8.00
CA GLY A 34 -14.40 -8.64 7.43
C GLY A 34 -14.74 -7.16 7.27
N ALA A 35 -15.94 -6.76 7.69
CA ALA A 35 -16.39 -5.36 7.65
C ALA A 35 -15.48 -4.40 8.45
N ARG A 36 -14.83 -4.88 9.51
CA ARG A 36 -13.90 -4.06 10.33
C ARG A 36 -12.63 -3.69 9.57
N THR A 37 -12.35 -4.28 8.41
CA THR A 37 -11.22 -3.90 7.56
C THR A 37 -11.29 -2.41 7.17
N ALA A 38 -12.49 -1.83 7.08
CA ALA A 38 -12.67 -0.40 6.81
C ALA A 38 -12.04 0.53 7.88
N VAL A 39 -11.78 0.02 9.08
CA VAL A 39 -11.13 0.77 10.17
C VAL A 39 -9.61 0.83 9.99
N VAL A 40 -9.00 -0.13 9.29
CA VAL A 40 -7.54 -0.22 9.17
C VAL A 40 -6.94 0.95 8.36
N PRO A 41 -7.54 1.41 7.25
CA PRO A 41 -7.09 2.62 6.58
C PRO A 41 -7.13 3.87 7.46
N LEU A 42 -8.07 3.95 8.41
CA LEU A 42 -8.13 5.05 9.37
C LEU A 42 -6.98 4.96 10.38
N ALA A 43 -6.69 3.76 10.88
CA ALA A 43 -5.52 3.52 11.73
C ALA A 43 -4.21 3.92 11.02
N SER A 44 -4.07 3.51 9.77
CA SER A 44 -2.96 3.84 8.87
C SER A 44 -2.81 5.36 8.67
N ALA A 45 -3.91 6.07 8.38
CA ALA A 45 -3.89 7.53 8.24
C ALA A 45 -3.51 8.26 9.54
N CYS A 46 -4.01 7.80 10.70
CA CYS A 46 -3.62 8.33 12.01
C CYS A 46 -2.13 8.16 12.28
N LEU A 47 -1.56 6.98 12.01
CA LEU A 47 -0.13 6.72 12.21
C LEU A 47 0.73 7.54 11.24
N TYR A 48 0.26 7.74 10.01
CA TYR A 48 0.94 8.63 9.06
C TYR A 48 0.95 10.07 9.56
N TRP A 49 -0.20 10.64 9.93
CA TRP A 49 -0.25 12.00 10.46
C TRP A 49 0.54 12.17 11.77
N ALA A 50 0.60 11.13 12.60
CA ALA A 50 1.47 11.12 13.78
C ALA A 50 2.94 11.29 13.40
N GLY A 51 3.42 10.53 12.41
CA GLY A 51 4.77 10.68 11.86
C GLY A 51 5.00 12.06 11.25
N MET A 52 4.03 12.64 10.53
CA MET A 52 4.17 13.98 9.97
C MET A 52 4.35 15.06 11.06
N ALA A 53 3.53 15.02 12.12
CA ALA A 53 3.66 15.93 13.24
C ALA A 53 4.96 15.71 14.03
N LEU A 54 5.40 14.46 14.19
CA LEU A 54 6.63 14.12 14.88
C LEU A 54 7.88 14.52 14.09
N ASN A 55 7.84 14.36 12.76
CA ASN A 55 8.89 14.80 11.85
C ASN A 55 9.12 16.31 11.99
N ASP A 56 8.07 17.12 11.98
CA ASP A 56 8.19 18.58 12.16
C ASP A 56 8.71 18.95 13.55
N TYR A 57 8.28 18.22 14.58
CA TYR A 57 8.82 18.39 15.92
C TYR A 57 10.34 18.10 15.96
N ALA A 58 10.79 17.03 15.29
CA ALA A 58 12.20 16.62 15.26
C ALA A 58 13.06 17.57 14.42
N ASP A 59 12.55 18.04 13.28
CA ASP A 59 13.26 18.91 12.34
C ASP A 59 13.23 20.39 12.74
N ARG A 60 12.51 20.79 13.79
CA ARG A 60 12.22 22.20 14.13
C ARG A 60 13.42 23.16 14.10
N ASP A 61 14.60 22.71 14.53
CA ASP A 61 15.81 23.54 14.59
C ASP A 61 16.43 23.70 13.19
N LEU A 62 16.35 22.65 12.36
CA LEU A 62 16.75 22.69 10.95
C LEU A 62 15.76 23.52 10.11
N ASP A 63 14.46 23.28 10.30
CA ASP A 63 13.40 24.02 9.64
C ASP A 63 13.44 25.52 9.98
N ALA A 64 13.91 25.91 11.17
CA ALA A 64 14.10 27.33 11.51
C ALA A 64 15.13 28.03 10.62
N VAL A 65 16.07 27.29 10.05
CA VAL A 65 17.08 27.81 9.11
C VAL A 65 16.61 27.68 7.67
N GLU A 66 16.14 26.50 7.27
CA GLU A 66 15.84 26.20 5.86
C GLU A 66 14.44 26.67 5.42
N ARG A 67 13.47 26.68 6.34
CA ARG A 67 12.04 26.87 6.06
C ARG A 67 11.31 27.59 7.22
N PRO A 68 11.70 28.84 7.53
CA PRO A 68 11.19 29.56 8.70
C PRO A 68 9.66 29.79 8.67
N GLU A 69 9.02 29.65 7.51
CA GLU A 69 7.57 29.76 7.33
C GLU A 69 6.77 28.59 7.95
N ARG A 70 7.43 27.46 8.26
CA ARG A 70 6.76 26.25 8.75
C ARG A 70 6.06 26.48 10.10
N PRO A 71 5.03 25.68 10.45
CA PRO A 71 4.18 25.96 11.62
C PRO A 71 4.92 26.09 12.95
N ILE A 72 5.97 25.27 13.20
CA ILE A 72 6.73 25.31 14.45
C ILE A 72 7.73 26.49 14.47
N PRO A 73 8.65 26.66 13.51
CA PRO A 73 9.59 27.78 13.53
C PRO A 73 8.93 29.16 13.46
N SER A 74 7.82 29.29 12.75
CA SER A 74 7.04 30.54 12.68
C SER A 74 6.31 30.89 13.99
N GLY A 75 6.34 30.02 15.00
CA GLY A 75 5.68 30.20 16.29
C GLY A 75 4.16 29.99 16.27
N ARG A 76 3.57 29.62 15.13
CA ARG A 76 2.12 29.31 15.02
C ARG A 76 1.73 28.07 15.82
N VAL A 77 2.68 27.15 16.00
CA VAL A 77 2.51 25.90 16.74
C VAL A 77 3.65 25.73 17.74
N LYS A 78 3.33 25.49 19.01
CA LYS A 78 4.37 25.17 20.00
C LYS A 78 4.90 23.74 19.77
N PRO A 79 6.21 23.47 19.98
CA PRO A 79 6.76 22.13 19.87
C PRO A 79 6.03 21.08 20.73
N SER A 80 5.60 21.46 21.94
CA SER A 80 4.84 20.57 22.82
C SER A 80 3.45 20.21 22.28
N GLU A 81 2.79 21.13 21.58
CA GLU A 81 1.51 20.83 20.94
C GLU A 81 1.69 19.87 19.75
N ALA A 82 2.76 20.02 18.96
CA ALA A 82 3.08 19.10 17.87
C ALA A 82 3.41 17.69 18.40
N LEU A 83 4.21 17.59 19.46
CA LEU A 83 4.50 16.31 20.13
C LEU A 83 3.24 15.68 20.73
N GLY A 84 2.38 16.47 21.37
CA GLY A 84 1.09 16.01 21.91
C GLY A 84 0.16 15.49 20.81
N LEU A 85 0.10 16.18 19.66
CA LEU A 85 -0.65 15.73 18.49
C LEU A 85 -0.09 14.41 17.94
N ALA A 86 1.23 14.29 17.79
CA ALA A 86 1.88 13.06 17.34
C ALA A 86 1.58 11.88 18.28
N ALA A 87 1.68 12.07 19.60
CA ALA A 87 1.35 11.06 20.60
C ALA A 87 -0.14 10.67 20.57
N GLY A 88 -1.04 11.66 20.48
CA GLY A 88 -2.48 11.42 20.42
C GLY A 88 -2.90 10.67 19.16
N LEU A 89 -2.38 11.04 18.00
CA LEU A 89 -2.62 10.34 16.73
C LEU A 89 -2.01 8.94 16.72
N THR A 90 -0.84 8.76 17.35
CA THR A 90 -0.25 7.41 17.54
C THR A 90 -1.18 6.53 18.37
N ALA A 91 -1.67 7.03 19.51
CA ALA A 91 -2.58 6.30 20.37
C ALA A 91 -3.91 5.98 19.66
N ALA A 92 -4.47 6.94 18.91
CA ALA A 92 -5.66 6.73 18.11
C ALA A 92 -5.44 5.65 17.03
N GLY A 93 -4.33 5.70 16.29
CA GLY A 93 -4.00 4.71 15.27
C GLY A 93 -3.86 3.29 15.84
N VAL A 94 -3.13 3.15 16.96
CA VAL A 94 -2.99 1.86 17.66
C VAL A 94 -4.33 1.38 18.23
N GLY A 95 -5.15 2.28 18.78
CA GLY A 95 -6.49 1.97 19.28
C GLY A 95 -7.44 1.49 18.17
N LEU A 96 -7.46 2.17 17.02
CA LEU A 96 -8.24 1.76 15.84
C LEU A 96 -7.79 0.39 15.32
N ALA A 97 -6.48 0.12 15.30
CA ALA A 97 -5.97 -1.21 14.97
C ALA A 97 -6.46 -2.28 15.95
N ALA A 98 -6.48 -1.99 17.25
CA ALA A 98 -7.03 -2.88 18.27
C ALA A 98 -8.53 -3.14 18.07
N VAL A 99 -9.32 -2.12 17.72
CA VAL A 99 -10.75 -2.28 17.40
C VAL A 99 -10.95 -3.17 16.17
N ALA A 100 -10.10 -3.01 15.15
CA ALA A 100 -10.19 -3.78 13.91
C ALA A 100 -9.83 -5.27 14.11
N GLY A 101 -8.69 -5.55 14.75
CA GLY A 101 -8.09 -6.89 14.76
C GLY A 101 -7.52 -7.37 16.09
N GLY A 102 -7.76 -6.63 17.18
CA GLY A 102 -7.33 -6.97 18.54
C GLY A 102 -5.83 -7.21 18.64
N ARG A 103 -5.45 -8.26 19.41
CA ARG A 103 -4.04 -8.63 19.63
C ARG A 103 -3.27 -8.89 18.34
N ARG A 104 -3.91 -9.40 17.27
CA ARG A 104 -3.23 -9.69 16.01
C ARG A 104 -2.83 -8.43 15.26
N ALA A 105 -3.70 -7.42 15.25
CA ALA A 105 -3.39 -6.12 14.68
C ALA A 105 -2.34 -5.37 15.52
N LEU A 106 -2.46 -5.42 16.86
CA LEU A 106 -1.51 -4.78 17.77
C LEU A 106 -0.07 -5.28 17.61
N ARG A 107 0.14 -6.57 17.29
CA ARG A 107 1.47 -7.14 16.99
C ARG A 107 2.17 -6.49 15.79
N VAL A 108 1.43 -5.77 14.94
CA VAL A 108 1.99 -5.03 13.80
C VAL A 108 1.93 -3.52 14.04
N ALA A 109 0.81 -3.01 14.58
CA ALA A 109 0.64 -1.58 14.85
C ALA A 109 1.64 -1.02 15.87
N VAL A 110 1.99 -1.78 16.91
CA VAL A 110 2.96 -1.30 17.92
C VAL A 110 4.38 -1.21 17.32
N PRO A 111 4.91 -2.26 16.64
CA PRO A 111 6.18 -2.12 15.92
C PRO A 111 6.16 -1.03 14.83
N LEU A 112 5.03 -0.84 14.13
CA LEU A 112 4.87 0.23 13.16
C LEU A 112 5.01 1.61 13.83
N ALA A 113 4.26 1.86 14.91
CA ALA A 113 4.36 3.10 15.68
C ALA A 113 5.79 3.32 16.19
N ALA A 114 6.44 2.29 16.75
CA ALA A 114 7.83 2.38 17.20
C ALA A 114 8.79 2.70 16.04
N THR A 115 8.56 2.13 14.85
CA THR A 115 9.38 2.40 13.66
C THR A 115 9.22 3.84 13.18
N VAL A 116 7.98 4.38 13.19
CA VAL A 116 7.71 5.79 12.85
C VAL A 116 8.51 6.71 13.78
N TRP A 117 8.37 6.51 15.10
CA TRP A 117 9.10 7.30 16.09
C TRP A 117 10.63 7.16 15.97
N THR A 118 11.11 5.95 15.71
CA THR A 118 12.53 5.68 15.50
C THR A 118 13.05 6.37 14.25
N TYR A 119 12.27 6.40 13.17
CA TYR A 119 12.64 7.12 11.96
C TYR A 119 12.79 8.62 12.22
N ASP A 120 11.75 9.25 12.77
CA ASP A 120 11.71 10.71 12.92
C ASP A 120 12.74 11.23 13.93
N LEU A 121 12.97 10.50 15.03
CA LEU A 121 13.83 10.98 16.12
C LEU A 121 15.30 10.53 15.99
N VAL A 122 15.59 9.47 15.23
CA VAL A 122 16.92 8.84 15.23
C VAL A 122 17.42 8.49 13.83
N ALA A 123 16.66 7.73 13.05
CA ALA A 123 17.21 7.07 11.87
C ALA A 123 17.28 7.98 10.63
N LYS A 124 16.40 8.98 10.50
CA LYS A 124 16.29 9.87 9.34
C LYS A 124 17.63 10.46 8.84
N PRO A 125 18.49 11.06 9.70
CA PRO A 125 19.77 11.61 9.25
C PRO A 125 20.85 10.55 8.97
N THR A 126 20.64 9.29 9.37
CA THR A 126 21.67 8.23 9.29
C THR A 126 21.57 7.44 7.98
N ALA A 127 22.57 6.60 7.68
CA ALA A 127 22.49 5.67 6.56
C ALA A 127 21.27 4.71 6.62
N ALA A 128 20.73 4.45 7.81
CA ALA A 128 19.57 3.57 8.02
C ALA A 128 18.21 4.22 7.70
N GLY A 129 18.15 5.54 7.49
CA GLY A 129 16.91 6.28 7.26
C GLY A 129 15.98 5.70 6.17
N PRO A 130 16.48 5.36 4.96
CA PRO A 130 15.65 4.78 3.91
C PRO A 130 15.11 3.40 4.30
N ALA A 131 15.90 2.59 5.01
CA ALA A 131 15.46 1.28 5.49
C ALA A 131 14.37 1.40 6.54
N ALA A 132 14.49 2.34 7.49
CA ALA A 132 13.46 2.59 8.51
C ALA A 132 12.14 3.10 7.89
N MET A 133 12.23 4.04 6.94
CA MET A 133 11.04 4.54 6.20
C MET A 133 10.39 3.42 5.37
N GLY A 134 11.19 2.60 4.69
CA GLY A 134 10.73 1.40 3.99
C GLY A 134 10.04 0.40 4.91
N LEU A 135 10.62 0.13 6.08
CA LEU A 135 10.04 -0.75 7.10
C LEU A 135 8.70 -0.22 7.60
N ALA A 136 8.57 1.10 7.85
CA ALA A 136 7.30 1.70 8.26
C ALA A 136 6.20 1.45 7.21
N ARG A 137 6.48 1.68 5.92
CA ARG A 137 5.51 1.43 4.84
C ARG A 137 5.22 -0.06 4.64
N GLY A 138 6.22 -0.93 4.76
CA GLY A 138 6.03 -2.37 4.74
C GLY A 138 5.13 -2.87 5.89
N LEU A 139 5.35 -2.38 7.11
CA LEU A 139 4.53 -2.71 8.28
C LEU A 139 3.11 -2.17 8.16
N ASP A 140 2.91 -1.01 7.53
CA ASP A 140 1.58 -0.46 7.24
C ASP A 140 0.78 -1.36 6.28
N VAL A 141 1.43 -1.94 5.26
CA VAL A 141 0.80 -3.00 4.45
C VAL A 141 0.47 -4.22 5.31
N LEU A 142 1.40 -4.69 6.15
CA LEU A 142 1.19 -5.87 7.00
C LEU A 142 0.10 -5.66 8.06
N LEU A 143 -0.19 -4.43 8.48
CA LEU A 143 -1.26 -4.10 9.41
C LEU A 143 -2.63 -4.54 8.88
N GLY A 144 -2.83 -4.38 7.56
CA GLY A 144 -4.02 -4.86 6.85
C GLY A 144 -4.16 -6.39 6.85
N ALA A 145 -3.07 -7.13 7.02
CA ALA A 145 -3.04 -8.58 6.82
C ALA A 145 -3.59 -9.41 7.98
N GLY A 146 -3.98 -8.82 9.13
CA GLY A 146 -4.69 -9.55 10.19
C GLY A 146 -3.95 -10.74 10.79
N GLY A 147 -2.61 -10.70 10.77
CA GLY A 147 -1.75 -11.79 11.21
C GLY A 147 -1.45 -12.84 10.13
N ARG A 148 -2.07 -12.75 8.93
CA ARG A 148 -1.73 -13.57 7.75
C ARG A 148 -0.54 -12.97 7.00
N LEU A 149 0.56 -12.69 7.71
CA LEU A 149 1.70 -11.90 7.20
C LEU A 149 2.30 -12.47 5.91
N ARG A 150 2.37 -13.81 5.78
CA ARG A 150 2.87 -14.49 4.58
C ARG A 150 2.04 -14.17 3.33
N ALA A 151 0.73 -13.96 3.47
CA ALA A 151 -0.14 -13.62 2.34
C ALA A 151 0.13 -12.21 1.82
N ALA A 152 0.52 -11.28 2.70
CA ALA A 152 0.82 -9.90 2.37
C ALA A 152 2.32 -9.61 2.16
N ALA A 153 3.20 -10.62 2.24
CA ALA A 153 4.64 -10.43 2.13
C ALA A 153 5.07 -9.81 0.80
N LEU A 154 4.47 -10.23 -0.32
CA LEU A 154 4.75 -9.66 -1.65
C LEU A 154 4.31 -8.19 -1.77
N PRO A 155 3.05 -7.82 -1.44
CA PRO A 155 2.65 -6.41 -1.36
C PRO A 155 3.55 -5.58 -0.45
N ALA A 156 3.88 -6.08 0.74
CA ALA A 156 4.73 -5.36 1.70
C ALA A 156 6.13 -5.14 1.14
N ALA A 157 6.73 -6.15 0.50
CA ALA A 157 8.03 -6.04 -0.14
C ALA A 157 8.02 -5.06 -1.32
N ALA A 158 6.96 -5.04 -2.14
CA ALA A 158 6.83 -4.12 -3.28
C ALA A 158 6.78 -2.67 -2.80
N VAL A 159 5.95 -2.37 -1.80
CA VAL A 159 5.86 -1.03 -1.21
C VAL A 159 7.17 -0.66 -0.51
N THR A 160 7.76 -1.57 0.26
CA THR A 160 9.06 -1.34 0.92
C THR A 160 10.14 -0.97 -0.09
N ALA A 161 10.28 -1.74 -1.18
CA ALA A 161 11.27 -1.47 -2.22
C ALA A 161 11.05 -0.08 -2.83
N HIS A 162 9.81 0.23 -3.22
CA HIS A 162 9.46 1.55 -3.74
C HIS A 162 9.84 2.68 -2.77
N THR A 163 9.44 2.55 -1.51
CA THR A 163 9.70 3.56 -0.48
C THR A 163 11.19 3.75 -0.25
N VAL A 164 11.97 2.67 -0.10
CA VAL A 164 13.44 2.75 0.08
C VAL A 164 14.07 3.49 -1.10
N GLY A 165 13.68 3.16 -2.34
CA GLY A 165 14.19 3.82 -3.55
C GLY A 165 13.89 5.32 -3.58
N VAL A 166 12.64 5.70 -3.27
CA VAL A 166 12.23 7.11 -3.22
C VAL A 166 12.93 7.86 -2.09
N THR A 167 13.08 7.26 -0.90
CA THR A 167 13.75 7.91 0.24
C THR A 167 15.27 8.04 0.04
N VAL A 168 15.91 7.12 -0.68
CA VAL A 168 17.32 7.30 -1.10
C VAL A 168 17.44 8.48 -2.06
N LEU A 169 16.54 8.57 -3.05
CA LEU A 169 16.56 9.65 -4.04
C LEU A 169 16.25 11.02 -3.43
N SER A 170 15.31 11.08 -2.49
CA SER A 170 14.83 12.33 -1.87
C SER A 170 15.91 13.07 -1.07
N ARG A 171 16.99 12.38 -0.68
CA ARG A 171 18.15 13.01 -0.03
C ARG A 171 18.86 14.02 -0.92
N GLY A 172 18.75 13.88 -2.23
CA GLY A 172 19.36 14.78 -3.20
C GLY A 172 18.48 15.97 -3.61
N GLU A 173 17.41 16.27 -2.89
CA GLU A 173 16.45 17.31 -3.31
C GLU A 173 16.96 18.75 -3.16
N VAL A 174 17.89 18.98 -2.23
CA VAL A 174 18.46 20.30 -1.98
C VAL A 174 19.66 20.55 -2.89
N HIS A 175 20.60 19.60 -2.94
CA HIS A 175 21.89 19.78 -3.61
C HIS A 175 22.08 18.94 -4.89
N GLY A 176 21.12 18.10 -5.25
CA GLY A 176 21.28 17.07 -6.28
C GLY A 176 21.66 15.71 -5.69
N ALA A 177 21.49 14.65 -6.47
CA ALA A 177 21.79 13.27 -6.08
C ALA A 177 23.10 12.80 -6.72
N SER A 178 23.60 11.64 -6.32
CA SER A 178 24.58 10.92 -7.13
C SER A 178 23.87 10.11 -8.23
N PRO A 179 24.52 9.87 -9.39
CA PRO A 179 23.99 8.95 -10.40
C PRO A 179 23.70 7.55 -9.84
N GLU A 180 24.49 7.10 -8.86
CA GLU A 180 24.34 5.80 -8.19
C GLU A 180 23.04 5.73 -7.37
N SER A 181 22.77 6.75 -6.55
CA SER A 181 21.52 6.83 -5.78
C SER A 181 20.29 6.86 -6.69
N ALA A 182 20.37 7.56 -7.82
CA ALA A 182 19.30 7.58 -8.81
C ALA A 182 19.12 6.23 -9.52
N ARG A 183 20.21 5.54 -9.89
CA ARG A 183 20.16 4.18 -10.47
C ARG A 183 19.61 3.16 -9.47
N PHE A 184 19.99 3.27 -8.19
CA PHE A 184 19.42 2.47 -7.12
C PHE A 184 17.90 2.65 -7.03
N ALA A 185 17.42 3.90 -7.09
CA ALA A 185 15.99 4.20 -7.09
C ALA A 185 15.26 3.58 -8.30
N VAL A 186 15.87 3.60 -9.50
CA VAL A 186 15.35 2.88 -10.68
C VAL A 186 15.24 1.39 -10.42
N GLY A 187 16.30 0.76 -9.91
CA GLY A 187 16.32 -0.67 -9.59
C GLY A 187 15.23 -1.05 -8.57
N ALA A 188 15.06 -0.24 -7.54
CA ALA A 188 14.01 -0.42 -6.54
C ALA A 188 12.60 -0.33 -7.13
N THR A 189 12.36 0.62 -8.05
CA THR A 189 11.10 0.74 -8.81
C THR A 189 10.86 -0.48 -9.71
N THR A 190 11.90 -0.99 -10.38
CA THR A 190 11.80 -2.22 -11.19
C THR A 190 11.42 -3.42 -10.34
N VAL A 191 12.05 -3.59 -9.17
CA VAL A 191 11.70 -4.66 -8.22
C VAL A 191 10.25 -4.52 -7.75
N ALA A 192 9.83 -3.31 -7.35
CA ALA A 192 8.45 -3.06 -6.92
C ALA A 192 7.42 -3.40 -8.02
N ALA A 193 7.68 -2.99 -9.26
CA ALA A 193 6.82 -3.29 -10.41
C ALA A 193 6.75 -4.79 -10.69
N ALA A 194 7.89 -5.50 -10.64
CA ALA A 194 7.94 -6.95 -10.84
C ALA A 194 7.16 -7.70 -9.74
N LEU A 195 7.32 -7.31 -8.47
CA LEU A 195 6.58 -7.88 -7.35
C LEU A 195 5.07 -7.64 -7.46
N ALA A 196 4.66 -6.46 -7.93
CA ALA A 196 3.26 -6.13 -8.15
C ALA A 196 2.63 -6.89 -9.32
N ALA A 197 3.40 -7.17 -10.38
CA ALA A 197 2.95 -7.92 -11.54
C ALA A 197 3.03 -9.46 -11.35
N ALA A 198 3.75 -9.94 -10.33
CA ALA A 198 3.95 -11.36 -10.09
C ALA A 198 2.60 -12.06 -9.83
N SER A 199 2.26 -13.04 -10.69
CA SER A 199 1.05 -13.84 -10.53
C SER A 199 1.03 -14.52 -9.16
N PRO A 200 -0.08 -14.46 -8.40
CA PRO A 200 -0.26 -15.34 -7.24
C PRO A 200 -0.18 -16.78 -7.75
N GLY A 201 0.94 -17.47 -7.46
CA GLY A 201 1.18 -18.81 -7.98
C GLY A 201 -0.04 -19.71 -7.78
N ALA A 202 -0.27 -20.65 -8.70
CA ALA A 202 -1.41 -21.55 -8.82
C ALA A 202 -1.74 -22.44 -7.59
N ARG A 203 -1.18 -22.16 -6.42
CA ARG A 203 -1.34 -22.89 -5.16
C ARG A 203 -2.73 -22.78 -4.54
N HIS A 204 -3.57 -21.82 -4.96
CA HIS A 204 -4.97 -21.78 -4.55
C HIS A 204 -5.91 -22.67 -5.42
N ARG A 205 -5.40 -23.31 -6.49
CA ARG A 205 -6.19 -24.10 -7.43
C ARG A 205 -6.37 -25.58 -7.05
N LEU A 206 -5.67 -26.09 -6.03
CA LEU A 206 -5.75 -27.50 -5.60
C LEU A 206 -6.63 -27.74 -4.35
N GLY A 207 -7.20 -26.68 -3.74
CA GLY A 207 -8.03 -26.81 -2.54
C GLY A 207 -9.54 -26.94 -2.79
N ALA A 208 -9.98 -26.94 -4.05
CA ALA A 208 -11.40 -27.02 -4.43
C ALA A 208 -11.68 -28.28 -5.27
N LEU A 209 -11.30 -29.45 -4.74
CA LEU A 209 -12.01 -30.67 -5.10
C LEU A 209 -13.23 -30.76 -4.18
N PRO A 210 -14.46 -30.94 -4.71
CA PRO A 210 -15.62 -31.12 -3.87
C PRO A 210 -15.41 -32.37 -3.02
N GLY A 211 -15.33 -32.18 -1.70
CA GLY A 211 -15.25 -33.27 -0.76
C GLY A 211 -16.37 -34.26 -1.01
N ARG A 212 -16.00 -35.51 -1.30
CA ARG A 212 -16.90 -36.65 -1.13
C ARG A 212 -17.42 -36.57 0.30
N ARG A 213 -18.71 -36.26 0.45
CA ARG A 213 -19.45 -36.57 1.66
C ARG A 213 -19.45 -38.09 1.79
N THR A 214 -18.64 -38.61 2.69
CA THR A 214 -18.85 -39.95 3.23
C THR A 214 -19.84 -39.78 4.38
N ASP A 215 -21.12 -40.08 4.13
CA ASP A 215 -22.09 -40.29 5.19
C ASP A 215 -21.73 -41.58 5.94
N PRO A 216 -21.59 -41.55 7.28
CA PRO A 216 -21.47 -42.75 8.09
C PRO A 216 -22.88 -43.27 8.42
N GLY A 217 -23.31 -44.32 7.71
CA GLY A 217 -24.48 -45.12 8.10
C GLY A 217 -25.56 -45.23 7.03
N GLY A 218 -25.53 -46.32 6.26
CA GLY A 218 -26.61 -46.69 5.35
C GLY A 218 -26.31 -48.01 4.64
N ARG A 219 -27.06 -49.07 4.98
CA ARG A 219 -26.94 -50.45 4.46
C ARG A 219 -27.00 -50.52 2.92
N PRO A 220 -26.38 -51.53 2.28
CA PRO A 220 -26.36 -51.64 0.83
C PRO A 220 -27.72 -52.11 0.29
N ALA A 221 -28.36 -51.29 -0.53
CA ALA A 221 -29.56 -51.68 -1.27
C ALA A 221 -29.18 -52.44 -2.55
N ARG A 222 -29.86 -53.57 -2.74
CA ARG A 222 -29.67 -54.60 -3.76
C ARG A 222 -29.69 -54.06 -5.19
N VAL A 223 -28.77 -54.61 -5.98
CA VAL A 223 -28.81 -54.66 -7.45
C VAL A 223 -30.13 -55.29 -7.89
N ARG A 224 -30.90 -54.59 -8.73
CA ARG A 224 -31.97 -55.21 -9.51
C ARG A 224 -31.81 -54.82 -10.97
N SER A 225 -31.45 -55.83 -11.76
CA SER A 225 -31.40 -55.85 -13.21
C SER A 225 -32.77 -55.53 -13.82
N GLY A 226 -32.79 -54.62 -14.80
CA GLY A 226 -33.96 -54.32 -15.61
C GLY A 226 -33.53 -53.79 -16.97
N ILE A 227 -33.30 -54.71 -17.90
CA ILE A 227 -33.15 -54.45 -19.34
C ILE A 227 -34.47 -53.87 -19.87
N ARG A 228 -34.44 -52.69 -20.49
CA ARG A 228 -35.40 -52.31 -21.55
C ARG A 228 -34.89 -51.18 -22.45
N ALA A 229 -34.63 -51.59 -23.68
CA ALA A 229 -34.81 -50.90 -24.97
C ALA A 229 -34.58 -49.37 -25.08
N ARG A 230 -33.44 -49.04 -25.70
CA ARG A 230 -33.24 -48.14 -26.86
C ARG A 230 -34.42 -47.22 -27.23
N ASN A 231 -34.20 -45.91 -27.14
CA ASN A 231 -34.74 -44.97 -28.11
C ASN A 231 -33.75 -43.81 -28.32
N GLU A 232 -33.01 -43.87 -29.42
CA GLU A 232 -32.18 -42.79 -29.94
C GLU A 232 -33.09 -41.74 -30.59
N ARG A 233 -33.27 -40.57 -29.97
CA ARG A 233 -33.68 -39.35 -30.68
C ARG A 233 -32.99 -38.12 -30.09
N GLY A 234 -31.98 -37.65 -30.80
CA GLY A 234 -31.77 -36.22 -31.09
C GLY A 234 -31.60 -35.27 -29.90
N GLY A 235 -30.62 -35.51 -29.03
CA GLY A 235 -30.14 -34.47 -28.12
C GLY A 235 -29.36 -33.41 -28.89
N ARG A 236 -30.02 -32.32 -29.29
CA ARG A 236 -29.33 -31.07 -29.68
C ARG A 236 -28.53 -30.59 -28.48
N GLY A 237 -27.23 -30.90 -28.46
CA GLY A 237 -26.28 -30.30 -27.55
C GLY A 237 -26.27 -28.80 -27.77
N ARG A 238 -26.91 -28.05 -26.87
CA ARG A 238 -26.73 -26.60 -26.80
C ARG A 238 -25.25 -26.33 -26.51
N PRO A 239 -24.53 -25.53 -27.31
CA PRO A 239 -23.20 -25.10 -26.94
C PRO A 239 -23.28 -24.28 -25.65
N SER A 240 -22.47 -24.65 -24.68
CA SER A 240 -22.32 -24.01 -23.38
C SER A 240 -21.89 -22.54 -23.54
N ALA A 241 -22.86 -21.63 -23.57
CA ALA A 241 -22.67 -20.18 -23.59
C ALA A 241 -22.01 -19.60 -22.31
N GLY A 242 -21.62 -20.45 -21.35
CA GLY A 242 -21.05 -20.07 -20.05
C GLY A 242 -19.53 -19.88 -20.00
N VAL A 243 -18.79 -20.12 -21.09
CA VAL A 243 -17.31 -20.02 -21.08
C VAL A 243 -16.81 -18.56 -21.15
N ARG A 244 -17.54 -17.67 -21.83
CA ARG A 244 -17.14 -16.25 -22.01
C ARG A 244 -17.19 -15.41 -20.72
N PRO A 245 -18.20 -15.53 -19.83
CA PRO A 245 -18.27 -14.74 -18.60
C PRO A 245 -17.15 -15.06 -17.60
N GLU A 246 -16.73 -16.32 -17.49
CA GLU A 246 -15.67 -16.72 -16.58
C GLU A 246 -14.28 -16.30 -17.07
N ALA A 247 -14.02 -16.43 -18.37
CA ALA A 247 -12.78 -15.94 -18.98
C ALA A 247 -12.63 -14.43 -18.78
N LEU A 248 -13.71 -13.66 -18.99
CA LEU A 248 -13.71 -12.21 -18.76
C LEU A 248 -13.47 -11.85 -17.28
N ARG A 249 -14.15 -12.54 -16.34
CA ARG A 249 -13.96 -12.33 -14.89
C ARG A 249 -12.52 -12.62 -14.42
N ARG A 250 -11.82 -13.56 -15.07
CA ARG A 250 -10.41 -13.87 -14.78
C ARG A 250 -9.43 -12.91 -15.47
N ALA A 251 -9.81 -12.38 -16.64
CA ALA A 251 -8.98 -11.45 -17.40
C ALA A 251 -8.90 -10.07 -16.74
N VAL A 252 -10.02 -9.54 -16.22
CA VAL A 252 -10.08 -8.16 -15.69
C VAL A 252 -9.02 -7.89 -14.60
N PRO A 253 -8.91 -8.68 -13.50
CA PRO A 253 -7.87 -8.45 -12.50
C PRO A 253 -6.45 -8.51 -13.07
N THR A 254 -6.19 -9.44 -13.99
CA THR A 254 -4.88 -9.63 -14.61
C THR A 254 -4.50 -8.41 -15.47
N VAL A 255 -5.41 -7.97 -16.34
CA VAL A 255 -5.22 -6.80 -17.20
C VAL A 255 -5.08 -5.52 -16.37
N THR A 256 -5.93 -5.33 -15.35
CA THR A 256 -5.83 -4.17 -14.45
C THR A 256 -4.50 -4.17 -13.70
N THR A 257 -4.04 -5.32 -13.20
CA THR A 257 -2.73 -5.45 -12.52
C THR A 257 -1.60 -5.05 -13.45
N ALA A 258 -1.55 -5.64 -14.65
CA ALA A 258 -0.51 -5.36 -15.63
C ALA A 258 -0.51 -3.89 -16.07
N GLY A 259 -1.70 -3.33 -16.32
CA GLY A 259 -1.86 -1.92 -16.71
C GLY A 259 -1.39 -0.96 -15.64
N MET A 260 -1.76 -1.19 -14.38
CA MET A 260 -1.37 -0.33 -13.26
C MET A 260 0.12 -0.45 -12.90
N ALA A 261 0.67 -1.67 -12.92
CA ALA A 261 2.10 -1.89 -12.70
C ALA A 261 2.94 -1.26 -13.82
N SER A 262 2.48 -1.32 -15.07
CA SER A 262 3.14 -0.68 -16.22
C SER A 262 3.06 0.85 -16.13
N LEU A 263 1.90 1.40 -15.76
CA LEU A 263 1.73 2.83 -15.54
C LEU A 263 2.67 3.34 -14.44
N TYR A 264 2.75 2.62 -13.32
CA TYR A 264 3.68 2.90 -12.24
C TYR A 264 5.14 2.89 -12.73
N ALA A 265 5.57 1.80 -13.37
CA ALA A 265 6.95 1.66 -13.85
C ALA A 265 7.31 2.74 -14.88
N ALA A 266 6.41 3.05 -15.81
CA ALA A 266 6.64 4.05 -16.84
C ALA A 266 6.73 5.46 -16.27
N THR A 267 5.85 5.83 -15.33
CA THR A 267 5.81 7.18 -14.77
C THR A 267 6.97 7.44 -13.81
N VAL A 268 7.20 6.53 -12.85
CA VAL A 268 8.26 6.67 -11.85
C VAL A 268 9.63 6.39 -12.46
N GLY A 269 9.75 5.30 -13.22
CA GLY A 269 11.01 4.90 -13.84
C GLY A 269 11.53 5.92 -14.84
N LYS A 270 10.67 6.54 -15.67
CA LYS A 270 11.09 7.62 -16.58
C LYS A 270 11.66 8.83 -15.82
N ALA A 271 11.04 9.23 -14.73
CA ALA A 271 11.51 10.36 -13.93
C ALA A 271 12.84 10.06 -13.23
N GLN A 272 12.97 8.87 -12.64
CA GLN A 272 14.21 8.42 -11.99
C GLN A 272 15.36 8.21 -12.99
N LEU A 273 15.08 7.69 -14.20
CA LEU A 273 16.06 7.62 -15.28
C LEU A 273 16.52 9.01 -15.73
N GLY A 274 15.61 9.99 -15.74
CA GLY A 274 15.93 11.40 -15.94
C GLY A 274 16.94 11.90 -14.89
N ALA A 275 16.65 11.65 -13.61
CA ALA A 275 17.56 11.99 -12.51
C ALA A 275 18.90 11.24 -12.61
N ALA A 276 18.92 9.97 -13.06
CA ALA A 276 20.17 9.22 -13.24
C ALA A 276 21.07 9.78 -14.36
N ARG A 277 20.47 10.46 -15.34
CA ARG A 277 21.20 11.14 -16.44
C ARG A 277 21.62 12.56 -16.05
N LYS A 278 20.75 13.27 -15.33
CA LYS A 278 20.95 14.65 -14.90
C LYS A 278 20.56 14.78 -13.42
N PRO A 279 21.48 14.48 -12.49
CA PRO A 279 21.14 14.36 -11.08
C PRO A 279 21.14 15.71 -10.34
N ASP A 280 20.69 16.78 -11.00
CA ASP A 280 20.54 18.09 -10.36
C ASP A 280 19.33 18.14 -9.42
N ALA A 281 19.34 19.09 -8.48
CA ALA A 281 18.30 19.21 -7.45
C ALA A 281 16.88 19.33 -8.02
N ALA A 282 16.69 20.07 -9.12
CA ALA A 282 15.38 20.26 -9.73
C ALA A 282 14.82 18.96 -10.33
N THR A 283 15.68 18.21 -11.02
CA THR A 283 15.33 16.92 -11.62
C THR A 283 15.06 15.87 -10.55
N VAL A 284 15.87 15.85 -9.48
CA VAL A 284 15.68 14.97 -8.33
C VAL A 284 14.36 15.27 -7.60
N ARG A 285 14.05 16.54 -7.32
CA ARG A 285 12.75 16.94 -6.72
C ARG A 285 11.56 16.49 -7.57
N SER A 286 11.65 16.69 -8.89
CA SER A 286 10.61 16.23 -9.82
C SER A 286 10.46 14.71 -9.79
N ALA A 287 11.58 13.98 -9.74
CA ALA A 287 11.60 12.52 -9.68
C ALA A 287 11.08 11.97 -8.35
N THR A 288 11.43 12.56 -7.20
CA THR A 288 10.83 12.21 -5.91
C THR A 288 9.33 12.47 -5.93
N GLY A 289 8.89 13.64 -6.41
CA GLY A 289 7.47 13.96 -6.50
C GLY A 289 6.70 12.99 -7.42
N ALA A 290 7.33 12.47 -8.48
CA ALA A 290 6.77 11.39 -9.29
C ALA A 290 6.71 10.07 -8.50
N GLY A 291 7.76 9.74 -7.73
CA GLY A 291 7.80 8.61 -6.82
C GLY A 291 6.67 8.62 -5.78
N VAL A 292 6.51 9.72 -5.05
CA VAL A 292 5.45 9.90 -4.03
C VAL A 292 4.05 9.66 -4.62
N ARG A 293 3.79 10.17 -5.82
CA ARG A 293 2.50 9.94 -6.51
C ARG A 293 2.39 8.55 -7.14
N GLY A 294 3.52 7.95 -7.49
CA GLY A 294 3.61 6.61 -8.08
C GLY A 294 3.15 5.49 -7.15
N VAL A 295 3.11 5.72 -5.84
CA VAL A 295 2.57 4.72 -4.91
C VAL A 295 1.10 4.38 -5.20
N ILE A 296 0.31 5.31 -5.74
CA ILE A 296 -1.12 5.11 -6.03
C ILE A 296 -1.35 4.04 -7.10
N PRO A 297 -0.74 4.12 -8.31
CA PRO A 297 -0.85 3.03 -9.29
C PRO A 297 -0.19 1.73 -8.79
N LEU A 298 0.86 1.79 -7.97
CA LEU A 298 1.45 0.59 -7.36
C LEU A 298 0.46 -0.14 -6.43
N GLN A 299 -0.17 0.58 -5.49
CA GLN A 299 -1.20 0.04 -4.60
C GLN A 299 -2.39 -0.52 -5.38
N SER A 300 -2.78 0.18 -6.45
CA SER A 300 -3.89 -0.23 -7.32
C SER A 300 -3.57 -1.53 -8.05
N ALA A 301 -2.33 -1.71 -8.52
CA ALA A 301 -1.86 -2.98 -9.05
C ALA A 301 -1.93 -4.11 -8.00
N LEU A 302 -1.49 -3.85 -6.77
CA LEU A 302 -1.50 -4.84 -5.68
C LEU A 302 -2.93 -5.25 -5.25
N LEU A 303 -3.87 -4.31 -5.27
CA LEU A 303 -5.30 -4.56 -5.03
C LEU A 303 -5.92 -5.40 -6.16
N ALA A 304 -5.69 -4.99 -7.41
CA ALA A 304 -6.17 -5.72 -8.58
C ALA A 304 -5.60 -7.15 -8.62
N ARG A 305 -4.32 -7.32 -8.26
CA ARG A 305 -3.65 -8.63 -8.16
C ARG A 305 -4.36 -9.58 -7.21
N SER A 306 -4.97 -9.03 -6.16
CA SER A 306 -5.73 -9.78 -5.16
C SER A 306 -7.22 -9.96 -5.52
N GLY A 307 -7.62 -9.53 -6.74
CA GLY A 307 -8.99 -9.59 -7.23
C GLY A 307 -9.87 -8.39 -6.83
N ALA A 308 -9.35 -7.44 -6.04
CA ALA A 308 -10.10 -6.30 -5.50
C ALA A 308 -10.16 -5.11 -6.49
N VAL A 309 -10.61 -5.36 -7.73
CA VAL A 309 -10.57 -4.37 -8.83
C VAL A 309 -11.38 -3.11 -8.54
N ALA A 310 -12.53 -3.23 -7.85
CA ALA A 310 -13.31 -2.06 -7.45
C ALA A 310 -12.56 -1.16 -6.47
N LEU A 311 -11.84 -1.74 -5.50
CA LEU A 311 -10.99 -0.97 -4.58
C LEU A 311 -9.79 -0.38 -5.31
N ALA A 312 -9.20 -1.10 -6.27
CA ALA A 312 -8.14 -0.55 -7.11
C ALA A 312 -8.63 0.69 -7.87
N ALA A 313 -9.83 0.66 -8.45
CA ALA A 313 -10.42 1.82 -9.12
C ALA A 313 -10.67 2.99 -8.15
N ALA A 314 -11.17 2.71 -6.94
CA ALA A 314 -11.36 3.72 -5.91
C ALA A 314 -10.02 4.38 -5.50
N VAL A 315 -8.95 3.59 -5.30
CA VAL A 315 -7.62 4.12 -4.95
C VAL A 315 -7.05 4.98 -6.08
N VAL A 316 -7.11 4.55 -7.35
CA VAL A 316 -6.71 5.39 -8.49
C VAL A 316 -7.52 6.69 -8.55
N GLY A 317 -8.83 6.61 -8.27
CA GLY A 317 -9.74 7.76 -8.27
C GLY A 317 -9.36 8.87 -7.27
N ILE A 318 -8.56 8.55 -6.25
CA ILE A 318 -8.03 9.53 -5.29
C ILE A 318 -6.88 10.37 -5.90
N GLY A 319 -6.20 9.87 -6.94
CA GLY A 319 -5.03 10.50 -7.54
C GLY A 319 -5.21 11.95 -8.00
N PRO A 320 -6.30 12.32 -8.71
CA PRO A 320 -6.60 13.71 -9.06
C PRO A 320 -6.75 14.61 -7.83
N ALA A 321 -7.40 14.13 -6.77
CA ALA A 321 -7.57 14.88 -5.52
C ALA A 321 -6.23 15.12 -4.82
N VAL A 322 -5.37 14.09 -4.74
CA VAL A 322 -3.99 14.23 -4.24
C VAL A 322 -3.24 15.30 -5.03
N ARG A 323 -3.29 15.25 -6.36
CA ARG A 323 -2.61 16.23 -7.22
C ARG A 323 -3.14 17.66 -7.03
N ALA A 324 -4.44 17.83 -6.85
CA ALA A 324 -5.04 19.15 -6.62
C ALA A 324 -4.65 19.70 -5.25
N LEU A 325 -4.75 18.88 -4.21
CA LEU A 325 -4.50 19.29 -2.83
C LEU A 325 -3.01 19.52 -2.54
N SER A 326 -2.09 18.79 -3.20
CA SER A 326 -0.64 19.03 -3.08
C SER A 326 -0.19 20.40 -3.63
N LYS A 327 -1.03 21.09 -4.42
CA LYS A 327 -0.77 22.48 -4.83
C LYS A 327 -1.10 23.48 -3.72
N VAL A 328 -1.93 23.10 -2.76
CA VAL A 328 -2.42 23.96 -1.68
C VAL A 328 -1.59 23.75 -0.41
N VAL A 329 -1.24 22.50 -0.12
CA VAL A 329 -0.36 22.13 1.01
C VAL A 329 0.76 21.26 0.45
N SER A 330 2.00 21.74 0.57
CA SER A 330 3.16 20.99 0.09
C SER A 330 3.24 19.65 0.83
N PRO A 331 3.40 18.51 0.13
CA PRO A 331 3.61 17.21 0.76
C PRO A 331 5.03 17.06 1.34
N THR A 332 5.96 17.93 0.92
CA THR A 332 7.34 18.03 1.38
C THR A 332 7.55 19.32 2.14
#